data_AF-A0A7W1G7D4-F1
#
_entry.id   AF-A0A7W1G7D4-F1
#
_cell.length_a   1.000
_cell.length_b   1.000
_cell.length_c   1.000
_cell.angle_alpha   90.00
_cell.angle_beta   90.00
_cell.angle_gamma   90.00
#
_symmetry.space_group_name_H-M   'P 1'
#
loop_
_entity.id
_entity.type
_entity.pdbx_description
1 polymer ?
#
loop_
_entity_poly.entity_id
_entity_poly.type
_entity_poly.pdbx_seq_one_letter_code
_entity_poly.pdbx_strand_id
1 'polypeptide(L)' 'MDHRWRVVIITVDGRRLAWRKNDRIHTLSPELGPLWIANFKPAVFQVLSDGSLVPRGSSPDAVDVATVELEADPRASNQ' A
#
# COMPACT_ATOMS: atom_id res chain seq x y z
N MET A 1 15.71 -3.25 -17.04
CA MET A 1 15.78 -2.70 -15.67
C MET A 1 14.42 -2.90 -15.07
N ASP A 2 14.25 -3.99 -14.33
CA ASP A 2 12.94 -4.42 -13.84
C ASP A 2 12.64 -3.68 -12.54
N HIS A 3 12.23 -2.43 -12.70
CA HIS A 3 11.73 -1.62 -11.60
C HIS A 3 10.52 -2.30 -10.95
N ARG A 4 10.37 -2.23 -9.63
CA ARG A 4 9.15 -2.66 -8.93
C ARG A 4 8.56 -1.48 -8.18
N TRP A 5 7.25 -1.48 -8.04
CA TRP A 5 6.54 -0.48 -7.25
C TRP A 5 6.29 -0.98 -5.84
N ARG A 6 6.48 -0.13 -4.84
CA ARG A 6 5.81 -0.28 -3.53
C ARG A 6 4.55 0.58 -3.54
N VAL A 7 3.49 0.08 -2.92
CA VAL A 7 2.30 0.88 -2.65
C VAL A 7 2.49 1.58 -1.32
N VAL A 8 2.36 2.90 -1.31
CA VAL A 8 2.33 3.71 -0.09
C VAL A 8 0.89 4.09 0.20
N ILE A 9 0.47 3.77 1.41
CA ILE A 9 -0.85 4.07 1.94
C ILE A 9 -0.73 5.35 2.75
N ILE A 10 -1.53 6.36 2.38
CA ILE A 10 -1.66 7.60 3.13
C ILE A 10 -2.97 7.52 3.89
N THR A 11 -2.90 7.63 5.22
CA THR A 11 -4.08 7.60 6.10
C THR A 11 -4.68 8.99 6.27
N VAL A 12 -5.94 9.04 6.72
CA VAL A 12 -6.64 10.31 7.02
C VAL A 12 -5.97 11.13 8.14
N ASP A 13 -5.19 10.48 9.00
CA ASP A 13 -4.39 11.12 10.06
C ASP A 13 -2.98 11.55 9.59
N GLY A 14 -2.68 11.41 8.30
CA GLY A 14 -1.44 11.89 7.68
C GLY A 14 -0.25 10.93 7.74
N ARG A 15 -0.40 9.71 8.27
CA ARG A 15 0.68 8.70 8.23
C ARG A 15 0.90 8.17 6.82
N ARG A 16 2.15 7.80 6.53
CA ARG A 16 2.57 7.12 5.30
C ARG A 16 3.09 5.73 5.66
N LEU A 17 2.44 4.70 5.15
CA LEU A 17 2.78 3.30 5.46
C LEU A 17 2.99 2.52 4.15
N ALA A 18 4.04 1.70 4.09
CA ALA A 18 4.19 0.77 2.98
C ALA A 18 3.18 -0.36 3.14
N TRP A 19 2.47 -0.72 2.07
CA TRP A 19 1.53 -1.83 2.11
C TRP A 19 2.26 -3.14 2.45
N ARG A 20 1.79 -3.83 3.50
CA ARG A 20 2.26 -5.15 3.90
C ARG A 20 1.22 -6.22 3.64
N LYS A 21 1.73 -7.40 3.29
CA LYS A 21 0.96 -8.64 3.19
C LYS A 21 1.84 -9.79 3.68
N ASN A 22 1.32 -10.62 4.60
CA ASN A 22 2.05 -11.73 5.22
C ASN A 22 3.41 -11.26 5.79
N ASP A 23 3.40 -10.21 6.60
CA ASP A 23 4.57 -9.62 7.26
C ASP A 23 5.68 -9.11 6.33
N ARG A 24 5.43 -8.94 5.04
CA ARG A 24 6.40 -8.39 4.07
C ARG A 24 5.82 -7.21 3.32
N ILE A 25 6.69 -6.26 2.97
CA ILE A 25 6.32 -5.18 2.04
C ILE A 25 5.96 -5.81 0.71
N HIS A 26 4.73 -5.57 0.25
CA HIS A 26 4.28 -6.09 -1.02
C HIS A 26 4.75 -5.16 -2.15
N THR A 27 5.28 -5.75 -3.22
CA THR A 27 5.73 -4.99 -4.39
C THR A 27 5.07 -5.49 -5.65
N LEU A 28 4.74 -4.56 -6.53
CA LEU A 28 4.06 -4.80 -7.80
C LEU A 28 5.07 -4.69 -8.95
N SER A 29 4.81 -5.41 -10.05
CA SER A 29 5.56 -5.21 -11.30
C SER A 29 5.26 -3.83 -11.89
N PRO A 30 6.08 -3.32 -12.83
CA PRO A 30 5.85 -2.04 -13.49
C PRO A 30 4.44 -1.85 -14.02
N GLU A 31 3.87 -2.91 -14.61
CA GLU A 31 2.57 -2.92 -15.29
C GLU A 31 1.41 -2.97 -14.28
N LEU A 32 1.58 -3.70 -13.18
CA LEU A 32 0.54 -3.87 -12.16
C LEU A 32 0.38 -2.65 -11.25
N GLY A 33 1.44 -1.87 -11.03
CA GLY A 33 1.40 -0.70 -10.16
C GLY A 33 0.28 0.29 -10.53
N PRO A 34 0.29 0.85 -11.75
CA PRO A 34 -0.73 1.82 -12.19
C PRO A 34 -2.16 1.25 -12.15
N LEU A 35 -2.32 -0.02 -12.55
CA LEU A 35 -3.62 -0.70 -12.53
C LEU A 35 -4.16 -0.85 -11.11
N TRP A 36 -3.29 -1.16 -10.15
CA TRP A 36 -3.69 -1.34 -8.76
C TRP A 36 -4.19 -0.03 -8.14
N ILE A 37 -3.46 1.08 -8.30
CA ILE A 37 -3.89 2.39 -7.77
C ILE A 37 -5.19 2.84 -8.40
N ALA A 38 -5.32 2.71 -9.73
CA ALA A 38 -6.52 3.14 -10.45
C ALA A 38 -7.79 2.39 -10.00
N ASN A 39 -7.64 1.17 -9.50
CA ASN A 39 -8.76 0.33 -9.06
C ASN A 39 -8.89 0.23 -7.54
N PHE A 40 -8.00 0.86 -6.77
CA PHE A 40 -8.06 0.82 -5.32
C PHE A 40 -9.24 1.66 -4.81
N LYS A 41 -10.01 1.11 -3.86
CA LYS A 41 -11.19 1.76 -3.27
C LYS A 41 -10.93 2.05 -1.79
N PRO A 42 -10.45 3.26 -1.42
CA PRO A 42 -10.12 3.58 -0.04
C PRO A 42 -11.29 3.37 0.94
N ALA A 43 -12.53 3.61 0.49
CA ALA A 43 -13.73 3.42 1.30
C ALA A 43 -13.95 1.98 1.78
N VAL A 44 -13.40 0.98 1.09
CA VAL A 44 -13.59 -0.45 1.42
C VAL A 44 -12.58 -0.94 2.46
N PHE A 45 -11.43 -0.27 2.57
CA PHE A 45 -10.30 -0.72 3.37
C PHE A 45 -9.95 0.25 4.50
N GLN A 46 -9.34 -0.31 5.54
CA GLN A 46 -8.59 0.40 6.56
C GLN A 46 -7.19 -0.20 6.64
N VAL A 47 -6.28 0.47 7.34
CA VAL A 47 -4.89 0.04 7.48
C VAL A 47 -4.48 0.01 8.94
N LEU A 48 -3.77 -1.06 9.33
CA LEU A 48 -3.16 -1.20 10.65
C LEU A 48 -1.83 -0.41 10.71
N SER A 49 -1.31 -0.19 11.91
CA SER A 49 -0.06 0.58 12.12
C SER A 49 1.17 -0.04 11.46
N ASP A 50 1.15 -1.34 11.16
CA ASP A 50 2.20 -2.05 10.44
C ASP A 50 2.12 -1.86 8.91
N GLY A 51 1.02 -1.34 8.36
CA GLY A 51 0.78 -1.20 6.93
C GLY A 51 -0.06 -2.34 6.31
N SER A 52 -0.61 -3.25 7.13
CA SER A 52 -1.52 -4.29 6.67
C SER A 52 -2.90 -3.70 6.33
N LEU A 53 -3.38 -3.95 5.10
CA LEU A 53 -4.73 -3.58 4.68
C LEU A 53 -5.75 -4.60 5.19
N VAL A 54 -6.81 -4.11 5.83
CA VAL A 54 -7.90 -4.92 6.37
C VAL A 54 -9.26 -4.37 5.88
N PRO A 55 -10.31 -5.19 5.80
CA PRO A 55 -11.65 -4.69 5.50
C PRO A 55 -12.08 -3.61 6.52
N ARG A 56 -12.76 -2.57 6.06
CA ARG A 56 -13.29 -1.53 6.96
C ARG A 56 -14.19 -2.14 8.05
N GLY A 57 -13.96 -1.74 9.30
CA GLY A 57 -14.71 -2.22 10.47
C GLY A 57 -14.28 -3.57 11.01
N SER A 58 -13.25 -4.20 10.42
CA SER A 58 -12.76 -5.52 10.89
C SER A 58 -11.82 -5.44 12.10
N SER A 59 -11.23 -4.27 12.40
CA SER A 59 -10.35 -4.06 13.54
C SER A 59 -10.52 -2.66 14.11
N PRO A 60 -10.57 -2.49 15.45
CA PRO A 60 -10.69 -1.17 16.09
C PRO A 60 -9.42 -0.32 15.97
N ASP A 61 -8.26 -0.95 15.78
CA ASP A 61 -6.96 -0.26 15.68
C ASP A 61 -6.62 0.18 14.25
N ALA A 62 -7.49 -0.15 13.29
CA ALA A 62 -7.30 0.19 11.88
C ALA A 62 -7.80 1.61 11.59
N VAL A 63 -7.04 2.33 10.77
CA VAL A 63 -7.35 3.71 10.39
C VAL A 63 -7.73 3.80 8.92
N ASP A 64 -8.60 4.76 8.63
CA ASP A 64 -9.09 5.00 7.27
C ASP A 64 -7.96 5.41 6.33
N VAL A 65 -8.00 4.82 5.14
CA VAL A 65 -7.11 5.18 4.03
C VAL A 65 -7.65 6.43 3.36
N ALA A 66 -6.82 7.47 3.25
CA ALA A 66 -7.14 8.67 2.48
C ALA A 66 -6.86 8.43 0.99
N THR A 67 -5.65 7.98 0.66
CA THR A 67 -5.25 7.68 -0.71
C THR A 67 -4.09 6.67 -0.72
N VAL A 68 -3.72 6.21 -1.92
CA VAL A 68 -2.58 5.33 -2.17
C VAL A 68 -1.72 5.89 -3.29
N GLU A 69 -0.41 5.71 -3.19
CA GLU A 69 0.59 6.18 -4.16
C GLU A 69 1.53 5.03 -4.54
N LEU A 70 2.19 5.16 -5.70
CA LEU A 70 3.30 4.29 -6.07
C LEU A 70 4.61 4.99 -5.80
N GLU A 71 5.54 4.25 -5.21
CA GLU A 71 6.92 4.68 -5.09
C GLU A 71 7.83 3.59 -5.63
N ALA A 72 8.99 4.00 -6.14
CA ALA A 72 10.01 3.06 -6.56
C ALA A 72 10.44 2.16 -5.40
N ASP A 73 10.52 0.85 -5.61
CA ASP A 73 11.19 -0.03 -4.66
C ASP A 73 12.70 0.25 -4.73
N PRO A 74 13.32 0.82 -3.68
CA PRO A 74 14.75 1.13 -3.68
C PRO A 74 15.62 -0.14 -3.78
N ARG A 75 15.06 -1.33 -3.57
CA ARG A 75 15.77 -2.61 -3.67
C ARG A 75 15.79 -3.18 -5.08
N ALA A 76 14.97 -2.67 -5.99
CA ALA A 76 14.88 -3.16 -7.37
C ALA A 76 16.03 -2.69 -8.29
N SER A 77 16.82 -1.69 -7.86
CA SER A 77 17.89 -1.09 -8.67
C SER A 77 19.25 -1.79 -8.58
N ASN A 78 19.35 -2.97 -7.97
CA ASN A 78 20.65 -3.59 -7.64
C ASN A 78 20.76 -5.07 -8.03
N GLN A 79 20.25 -5.45 -9.21
CA GLN A 79 20.53 -6.75 -9.85
C GLN A 79 20.82 -6.58 -11.33
#